data_AF-E8ZH44-F1
#
_entry.id   AF-E8ZH44-F1
#
_cell.length_a   1.000
_cell.length_b   1.000
_cell.length_c   1.000
_cell.angle_alpha   90.00
_cell.angle_beta   90.00
_cell.angle_gamma   90.00
#
_symmetry.space_group_name_H-M   'P 1'
#
loop_
_entity.id
_entity.type
_entity.pdbx_description
1 polymer ?
#
loop_
_entity_poly.entity_id
_entity_poly.type
_entity_poly.pdbx_seq_one_letter_code
_entity_poly.pdbx_strand_id
1 'polypeptide(L)'
;MQSNNLLIGTIGIGGLIAGTLIAGFIHFNSKEKFAIKDLVAKDTSRTIVSSSEHWKQVWDQYVTENKGKRLGNDSLLLDDWNERIHTNTNVPFSYKDRCDAFGRYKVEDDNNLFYKTFIKHCTITKDSSSTQAQAK
;
A
#
# COMPACT_ATOMS: atom_id res chain seq x y z
N MET A 1 28.92 -47.02 37.58
CA MET A 1 29.61 -46.08 38.51
C MET A 1 30.13 -44.94 37.64
N GLN A 2 29.91 -43.66 37.86
CA GLN A 2 29.14 -42.90 38.85
C GLN A 2 28.79 -41.57 38.16
N SER A 3 27.59 -41.06 38.44
CA SER A 3 27.01 -39.81 37.96
C SER A 3 27.81 -38.57 38.40
N ASN A 4 27.96 -37.60 37.50
CA ASN A 4 28.42 -36.25 37.83
C ASN A 4 27.21 -35.36 38.10
N ASN A 5 27.18 -34.75 39.28
CA ASN A 5 26.09 -33.90 39.77
C ASN A 5 26.11 -32.53 39.08
N LEU A 6 25.04 -32.16 38.39
CA LEU A 6 24.82 -30.81 37.87
C LEU A 6 24.16 -29.97 38.97
N LEU A 7 24.87 -28.95 39.46
CA LEU A 7 24.34 -27.93 40.36
C LEU A 7 23.28 -27.08 39.64
N ILE A 8 22.06 -27.09 40.16
CA ILE A 8 20.95 -26.20 39.78
C ILE A 8 21.05 -24.94 40.65
N GLY A 9 21.29 -23.78 40.04
CA GLY A 9 21.29 -22.48 40.72
C GLY A 9 19.87 -22.04 41.09
N THR A 10 19.70 -21.54 42.30
CA THR A 10 18.42 -21.09 42.89
C THR A 10 18.00 -19.70 42.41
N ILE A 11 16.79 -19.66 41.86
CA ILE A 11 15.80 -18.58 41.62
C ILE A 11 16.02 -17.26 42.38
N GLY A 12 16.18 -16.15 41.63
CA GLY A 12 15.71 -14.83 42.05
C GLY A 12 14.21 -14.72 41.75
N ILE A 13 13.40 -14.61 42.79
CA ILE A 13 11.93 -14.71 42.73
C ILE A 13 11.35 -13.36 42.31
N GLY A 14 10.79 -13.33 41.11
CA GLY A 14 9.85 -12.32 40.63
C GLY A 14 8.79 -12.97 39.73
N GLY A 15 8.19 -14.08 40.21
CA GLY A 15 6.95 -14.78 39.78
C GLY A 15 6.63 -14.87 38.27
N LEU A 16 6.42 -16.02 37.64
CA LEU A 16 5.81 -17.27 38.09
C LEU A 16 6.35 -18.46 37.26
N ILE A 17 6.80 -19.49 38.00
CA ILE A 17 6.42 -20.90 37.87
C ILE A 17 6.68 -21.60 36.52
N ALA A 18 7.72 -22.42 36.54
CA ALA A 18 7.93 -23.56 35.65
C ALA A 18 6.74 -24.53 35.65
N GLY A 19 6.40 -25.07 34.47
CA GLY A 19 5.73 -26.36 34.39
C GLY A 19 4.29 -26.34 33.86
N THR A 20 4.10 -25.89 32.62
CA THR A 20 3.16 -26.54 31.72
C THR A 20 3.84 -26.70 30.37
N LEU A 21 3.64 -27.86 29.73
CA LEU A 21 3.90 -28.05 28.31
C LEU A 21 2.95 -27.14 27.53
N ILE A 22 3.25 -25.84 27.46
CA ILE A 22 2.59 -24.97 26.49
C ILE A 22 3.31 -25.20 25.17
N ALA A 23 3.05 -26.36 24.56
CA ALA A 23 2.99 -26.50 23.11
C ALA A 23 1.80 -25.69 22.53
N GLY A 24 1.21 -24.78 23.31
CA GLY A 24 0.30 -23.75 22.85
C GLY A 24 1.10 -22.62 22.22
N PHE A 25 1.20 -22.67 20.90
CA PHE A 25 1.20 -21.49 20.03
C PHE A 25 1.93 -20.27 20.63
N ILE A 26 3.23 -20.16 20.35
CA ILE A 26 3.75 -18.82 20.05
C ILE A 26 3.02 -18.40 18.77
N HIS A 27 1.83 -17.83 18.93
CA HIS A 27 1.07 -17.30 17.81
C HIS A 27 1.74 -16.00 17.41
N PHE A 28 2.72 -16.11 16.53
CA PHE A 28 3.35 -14.99 15.86
C PHE A 28 2.30 -14.40 14.90
N ASN A 29 1.43 -13.56 15.44
CA ASN A 29 0.33 -12.89 14.74
C ASN A 29 0.84 -11.74 13.84
N SER A 30 1.96 -11.94 13.14
CA SER A 30 2.44 -10.98 12.17
C SER A 30 1.60 -11.14 10.92
N LYS A 31 0.72 -10.17 10.67
CA LYS A 31 0.00 -10.09 9.40
C LYS A 31 1.02 -10.04 8.26
N GLU A 32 0.83 -10.90 7.26
CA GLU A 32 1.61 -10.89 6.03
C GLU A 32 1.39 -9.55 5.31
N LYS A 33 2.44 -8.98 4.71
CA LYS A 33 2.35 -7.72 3.98
C LYS A 33 2.58 -7.94 2.49
N PHE A 34 1.68 -7.41 1.67
CA PHE A 34 1.68 -7.54 0.22
C PHE A 34 1.96 -6.19 -0.44
N ALA A 35 2.61 -6.19 -1.61
CA ALA A 35 2.70 -4.95 -2.38
C ALA A 35 1.30 -4.55 -2.83
N ILE A 36 1.00 -3.25 -2.79
CA ILE A 36 -0.31 -2.73 -3.19
C ILE A 36 -0.68 -3.16 -4.61
N LYS A 37 0.27 -3.14 -5.56
CA LYS A 37 0.05 -3.61 -6.93
C LYS A 37 -0.37 -5.08 -7.00
N ASP A 38 0.13 -5.91 -6.09
CA ASP A 38 -0.20 -7.35 -6.04
C ASP A 38 -1.60 -7.57 -5.47
N LEU A 39 -2.03 -6.72 -4.53
CA LEU A 39 -3.41 -6.70 -4.05
C LEU A 39 -4.38 -6.25 -5.15
N VAL A 40 -4.03 -5.19 -5.90
CA VAL A 40 -4.85 -4.70 -7.02
C VAL A 40 -4.92 -5.71 -8.16
N ALA A 41 -3.85 -6.47 -8.43
CA ALA A 41 -3.88 -7.52 -9.44
C ALA A 41 -4.90 -8.64 -9.14
N LYS A 42 -5.28 -8.81 -7.86
CA LYS A 42 -6.34 -9.74 -7.43
C LYS A 42 -7.74 -9.15 -7.55
N ASP A 43 -7.87 -7.82 -7.68
CA ASP A 43 -9.13 -7.12 -7.84
C ASP A 43 -9.65 -7.26 -9.29
N THR A 44 -10.82 -7.88 -9.45
CA THR A 44 -11.42 -8.08 -10.77
C THR A 44 -12.10 -6.83 -11.31
N SER A 45 -12.37 -5.81 -10.50
CA SER A 45 -13.09 -4.60 -10.89
C SER A 45 -12.18 -3.48 -11.39
N ARG A 46 -10.87 -3.55 -11.13
CA ARG A 46 -9.92 -2.47 -11.40
C ARG A 46 -8.71 -2.92 -12.18
N THR A 47 -8.02 -1.97 -12.80
CA THR A 47 -6.72 -2.19 -13.42
C THR A 47 -5.81 -0.99 -13.21
N ILE A 48 -4.51 -1.26 -13.06
CA ILE A 48 -3.49 -0.21 -12.96
C ILE A 48 -3.42 0.53 -14.29
N VAL A 49 -3.32 1.85 -14.23
CA VAL A 49 -3.27 2.71 -15.41
C VAL A 49 -2.02 2.41 -16.23
N SER A 50 -2.19 2.25 -17.54
CA SER A 50 -1.09 1.97 -18.47
C SER A 50 -1.12 2.83 -19.75
N SER A 51 -2.30 3.21 -20.25
CA SER A 51 -2.43 4.03 -21.47
C SER A 51 -2.40 5.53 -21.19
N SER A 52 -2.04 6.32 -22.21
CA SER A 52 -2.02 7.79 -22.16
C SER A 52 -3.36 8.39 -21.77
N GLU A 53 -4.45 7.84 -22.30
CA GLU A 53 -5.82 8.33 -22.09
C GLU A 53 -6.23 8.11 -20.64
N HIS A 54 -5.94 6.92 -20.10
CA HIS A 54 -6.23 6.58 -18.72
C HIS A 54 -5.37 7.39 -17.75
N TRP A 55 -4.09 7.65 -18.08
CA TRP A 55 -3.24 8.54 -17.30
C TRP A 55 -3.81 9.95 -17.23
N LYS A 56 -4.31 10.47 -18.35
CA LYS A 56 -4.95 11.78 -18.38
C LYS A 56 -6.21 11.81 -17.52
N GLN A 57 -7.05 10.79 -17.63
CA GLN A 57 -8.29 10.69 -16.84
C GLN A 57 -8.02 10.73 -15.33
N VAL A 58 -7.12 9.88 -14.82
CA VAL A 58 -6.86 9.82 -13.37
C VAL A 58 -6.12 11.07 -12.88
N TRP A 59 -5.29 11.68 -13.73
CA TRP A 59 -4.63 12.95 -13.45
C TRP A 59 -5.64 14.09 -13.31
N ASP A 60 -6.57 14.23 -14.25
CA ASP A 60 -7.59 15.29 -14.23
C ASP A 60 -8.48 15.17 -12.97
N GLN A 61 -8.84 13.94 -12.59
CA GLN A 61 -9.55 13.69 -11.34
C GLN A 61 -8.71 14.08 -10.12
N TYR A 62 -7.45 13.65 -10.07
CA TYR A 62 -6.55 13.98 -8.97
C TYR A 62 -6.35 15.50 -8.85
N VAL A 63 -6.17 16.22 -9.96
CA VAL A 63 -6.08 17.68 -9.97
C VAL A 63 -7.34 18.33 -9.40
N THR A 64 -8.50 17.86 -9.83
CA THR A 64 -9.81 18.39 -9.36
C THR A 64 -9.96 18.22 -7.85
N GLU A 65 -9.63 17.04 -7.32
CA GLU A 65 -9.75 16.73 -5.89
C GLU A 65 -8.72 17.45 -5.00
N ASN A 66 -7.58 17.83 -5.58
CA ASN A 66 -6.50 18.51 -4.87
C ASN A 66 -6.44 20.02 -5.18
N LYS A 67 -7.43 20.56 -5.88
CA LYS A 67 -7.52 21.99 -6.20
C LYS A 67 -7.45 22.84 -4.92
N GLY A 68 -6.59 23.86 -4.92
CA GLY A 68 -6.38 24.75 -3.78
C GLY A 68 -5.52 24.17 -2.65
N LYS A 69 -5.08 22.91 -2.75
CA LYS A 69 -4.13 22.35 -1.79
C LYS A 69 -2.72 22.88 -2.05
N ARG A 70 -1.98 23.08 -0.97
CA ARG A 70 -0.56 23.48 -1.01
C ARG A 70 0.32 22.23 -1.10
N LEU A 71 1.58 22.43 -1.47
CA LEU A 71 2.61 21.38 -1.44
C LEU A 71 2.55 20.57 -0.15
N GLY A 72 2.62 19.24 -0.25
CA GLY A 72 2.59 18.32 0.89
C GLY A 72 1.22 18.10 1.52
N ASN A 73 0.14 18.64 0.94
CA ASN A 73 -1.24 18.39 1.41
C ASN A 73 -2.09 17.61 0.40
N ASP A 74 -1.57 17.41 -0.82
CA ASP A 74 -2.22 16.58 -1.81
C ASP A 74 -2.16 15.09 -1.45
N SER A 75 -3.08 14.29 -1.99
CA SER A 75 -3.23 12.89 -1.57
C SER A 75 -2.03 12.00 -1.90
N LEU A 76 -1.19 12.38 -2.87
CA LEU A 76 -0.01 11.62 -3.28
C LEU A 76 1.31 12.21 -2.76
N LEU A 77 1.26 13.38 -2.13
CA LEU A 77 2.41 14.16 -1.68
C LEU A 77 3.42 14.36 -2.81
N LEU A 78 2.98 14.94 -3.93
CA LEU A 78 3.88 15.23 -5.06
C LEU A 78 4.83 16.36 -4.68
N ASP A 79 6.14 16.12 -4.81
CA ASP A 79 7.19 17.08 -4.44
C ASP A 79 7.17 18.36 -5.30
N ASP A 80 6.54 18.28 -6.47
CA ASP A 80 6.36 19.37 -7.42
C ASP A 80 4.92 19.92 -7.45
N TRP A 81 4.08 19.61 -6.45
CA TRP A 81 2.71 20.11 -6.38
C TRP A 81 2.65 21.65 -6.25
N ASN A 82 2.20 22.32 -7.31
CA ASN A 82 2.05 23.78 -7.38
C ASN A 82 0.98 24.21 -8.41
N GLU A 83 0.77 25.53 -8.59
CA GLU A 83 -0.24 26.04 -9.52
C GLU A 83 0.02 25.73 -11.00
N ARG A 84 1.29 25.56 -11.37
CA ARG A 84 1.70 25.26 -12.75
C ARG A 84 1.56 23.78 -13.09
N ILE A 85 1.69 22.89 -12.12
CA ILE A 85 1.59 21.45 -12.39
C ILE A 85 0.17 21.07 -12.80
N HIS A 86 -0.84 21.63 -12.12
CA HIS A 86 -2.24 21.28 -12.35
C HIS A 86 -2.86 21.96 -13.57
N THR A 87 -2.18 22.93 -14.17
CA THR A 87 -2.57 23.61 -15.41
C THR A 87 -1.84 23.07 -16.64
N ASN A 88 -0.95 22.10 -16.45
CA ASN A 88 -0.19 21.47 -17.54
C ASN A 88 -1.10 20.58 -18.40
N THR A 89 -0.97 20.68 -19.72
CA THR A 89 -1.72 19.85 -20.67
C THR A 89 -1.30 18.39 -20.62
N ASN A 90 -0.07 18.12 -20.18
CA ASN A 90 0.51 16.77 -20.11
C ASN A 90 0.55 16.27 -18.67
N VAL A 91 0.31 14.96 -18.51
CA VAL A 91 0.43 14.26 -17.22
C VAL A 91 1.90 14.29 -16.77
N PRO A 92 2.21 14.86 -15.59
CA PRO A 92 3.58 14.94 -15.08
C PRO A 92 4.22 13.57 -14.89
N PHE A 93 5.52 13.49 -15.13
CA PHE A 93 6.30 12.27 -14.82
C PHE A 93 6.29 11.96 -13.32
N SER A 94 6.42 12.99 -12.47
CA SER A 94 6.35 12.88 -11.01
C SER A 94 5.09 12.17 -10.52
N TYR A 95 3.94 12.45 -11.15
CA TYR A 95 2.69 11.77 -10.84
C TYR A 95 2.73 10.26 -11.17
N LYS A 96 3.22 9.90 -12.36
CA LYS A 96 3.34 8.50 -12.77
C LYS A 96 4.34 7.74 -11.89
N ASP A 97 5.48 8.35 -11.60
CA ASP A 97 6.51 7.81 -10.73
C ASP A 97 5.97 7.59 -9.31
N ARG A 98 5.18 8.55 -8.80
CA ARG A 98 4.56 8.44 -7.48
C ARG A 98 3.56 7.28 -7.41
N CYS A 99 2.80 7.06 -8.48
CA CYS A 99 1.95 5.89 -8.59
C CYS A 99 2.76 4.58 -8.54
N ASP A 100 3.86 4.47 -9.29
CA ASP A 100 4.72 3.27 -9.22
C ASP A 100 5.31 3.06 -7.82
N ALA A 101 5.79 4.13 -7.16
CA ALA A 101 6.29 4.09 -5.80
C ALA A 101 5.21 3.60 -4.81
N PHE A 102 4.00 4.16 -4.88
CA PHE A 102 2.88 3.73 -4.05
C PHE A 102 2.52 2.26 -4.29
N GLY A 103 2.48 1.81 -5.56
CA GLY A 103 2.18 0.42 -5.90
C GLY A 103 3.16 -0.60 -5.30
N ARG A 104 4.39 -0.17 -4.99
CA ARG A 104 5.43 -1.00 -4.37
C ARG A 104 5.36 -1.04 -2.83
N TYR A 105 4.60 -0.16 -2.18
CA TYR A 105 4.48 -0.21 -0.72
C TYR A 105 3.81 -1.49 -0.26
N LYS A 106 4.35 -2.04 0.83
CA LYS A 106 3.85 -3.25 1.47
C LYS A 106 2.83 -2.92 2.54
N VAL A 107 1.61 -3.40 2.38
CA VAL A 107 0.49 -3.18 3.30
C VAL A 107 -0.11 -4.53 3.73
N GLU A 108 -0.73 -4.57 4.89
CA GLU A 108 -1.35 -5.79 5.41
C GLU A 108 -2.59 -6.19 4.59
N ASP A 109 -3.40 -5.21 4.21
CA ASP A 109 -4.68 -5.43 3.53
C ASP A 109 -5.15 -4.17 2.75
N ASP A 110 -6.33 -4.29 2.15
CA ASP A 110 -7.01 -3.26 1.36
C ASP A 110 -7.64 -2.13 2.22
N ASN A 111 -7.67 -2.27 3.54
CA ASN A 111 -8.14 -1.21 4.43
C ASN A 111 -7.09 -0.12 4.64
N ASN A 112 -5.84 -0.39 4.27
CA ASN A 112 -4.73 0.54 4.39
C ASN A 112 -4.94 1.83 3.58
N LEU A 113 -4.56 2.97 4.16
CA LEU A 113 -4.69 4.28 3.52
C LEU A 113 -3.91 4.36 2.20
N PHE A 114 -2.69 3.82 2.13
CA PHE A 114 -1.89 3.82 0.90
C PHE A 114 -2.54 2.98 -0.19
N TYR A 115 -3.16 1.85 0.15
CA TYR A 115 -3.94 1.06 -0.80
C TYR A 115 -5.11 1.88 -1.35
N LYS A 116 -5.93 2.47 -0.46
CA LYS A 116 -7.08 3.30 -0.84
C LYS A 116 -6.68 4.50 -1.71
N THR A 117 -5.57 5.16 -1.38
CA THR A 117 -5.02 6.26 -2.18
C THR A 117 -4.53 5.77 -3.54
N PHE A 118 -3.79 4.67 -3.60
CA PHE A 118 -3.28 4.11 -4.84
C PHE A 118 -4.42 3.70 -5.78
N ILE A 119 -5.41 2.96 -5.28
CA ILE A 119 -6.51 2.54 -6.13
C ILE A 119 -7.23 3.79 -6.65
N LYS A 120 -7.50 4.80 -5.81
CA LYS A 120 -8.22 6.01 -6.24
C LYS A 120 -7.51 6.78 -7.35
N HIS A 121 -6.19 6.89 -7.30
CA HIS A 121 -5.44 7.80 -8.18
C HIS A 121 -4.59 7.10 -9.25
N CYS A 122 -4.32 5.81 -9.14
CA CYS A 122 -3.40 5.09 -10.02
C CYS A 122 -4.06 3.92 -10.75
N THR A 123 -5.38 3.78 -10.62
CA THR A 123 -6.15 2.69 -11.25
C THR A 123 -7.46 3.21 -11.81
N ILE A 124 -7.98 2.53 -12.82
CA ILE A 124 -9.31 2.76 -13.39
C ILE A 124 -10.21 1.55 -13.14
N THR A 125 -11.52 1.73 -13.22
CA THR A 125 -12.47 0.62 -13.27
C THR A 125 -12.41 -0.05 -14.63
N LYS A 126 -12.63 -1.37 -14.69
CA LYS A 126 -12.61 -2.10 -15.97
C LYS A 126 -13.73 -1.66 -16.92
N ASP A 127 -14.85 -1.18 -16.40
CA ASP A 127 -15.95 -0.62 -17.21
C ASP A 127 -15.53 0.68 -17.91
N SER A 128 -14.69 1.50 -17.27
CA SER A 128 -14.09 2.67 -17.93
C SER A 128 -12.97 2.28 -18.91
N SER A 129 -12.30 1.14 -18.70
CA SER A 129 -11.24 0.65 -19.60
C SER A 129 -11.77 0.03 -20.90
N SER A 130 -13.01 -0.48 -20.92
CA SER A 130 -13.63 -1.13 -22.08
C SER A 130 -14.45 -0.19 -22.95
N THR A 131 -14.88 0.96 -22.42
CA THR A 131 -15.76 1.91 -23.13
C THR A 131 -15.05 2.66 -24.29
N GLN A 132 -13.72 2.63 -24.37
CA GLN A 132 -12.97 3.27 -25.47
C GLN A 132 -12.66 2.35 -26.67
N ALA A 133 -13.03 1.06 -26.62
CA ALA A 133 -12.83 0.12 -27.74
C ALA A 133 -14.01 0.08 -28.74
N GLN A 134 -15.07 0.89 -28.52
CA GLN A 134 -16.27 0.92 -29.34
C GLN A 134 -16.58 2.32 -29.87
N ALA A 135 -15.61 2.92 -30.57
CA ALA A 135 -15.88 4.05 -31.45
C ALA A 135 -15.06 3.87 -32.73
N LYS A 136 -15.57 3.04 -33.63
CA LYS A 136 -15.16 2.99 -35.04
C LYS A 136 -16.40 3.06 -35.90
#